data_AF-A0A935K4T2-F1
#
_entry.id   AF-A0A935K4T2-F1
#
_cell.length_a   1.000
_cell.length_b   1.000
_cell.length_c   1.000
_cell.angle_alpha   90.00
_cell.angle_beta   90.00
_cell.angle_gamma   90.00
#
_symmetry.space_group_name_H-M   'P 1'
#
loop_
_entity.id
_entity.type
_entity.pdbx_description
1 polymer ?
#
loop_
_entity_poly.entity_id
_entity_poly.type
_entity_poly.pdbx_seq_one_letter_code
_entity_poly.pdbx_strand_id
1 'polypeptide(L)'
;MSKNKKVSTKTEVEQKSESNKTLKKSPFWFYIILVAIPFVFVILLELTLRYFDYGYDFKYFAPASEYHSDKYFANPDLPRKYFFNIKATPSVVPDGFDIEKKSNAFRIFVLGESSAAGWPYVPNASFSRHIKKKT
;
A
#
# COMPACT_ATOMS: atom_id res chain seq x y z
N MET A 1 32.90 34.39 -77.98
CA MET A 1 31.83 34.99 -77.17
C MET A 1 30.92 33.87 -76.69
N SER A 2 30.94 33.49 -75.40
CA SER A 2 30.36 34.16 -74.24
C SER A 2 29.04 33.48 -73.81
N LYS A 3 29.13 32.79 -72.67
CA LYS A 3 28.14 32.65 -71.58
C LYS A 3 26.80 31.95 -71.88
N ASN A 4 26.55 30.82 -71.21
CA ASN A 4 25.82 30.82 -69.92
C ASN A 4 25.64 29.39 -69.38
N LYS A 5 26.42 29.05 -68.37
CA LYS A 5 26.24 27.84 -67.53
C LYS A 5 26.19 28.30 -66.09
N LYS A 6 25.01 28.69 -65.58
CA LYS A 6 24.86 29.12 -64.18
C LYS A 6 23.41 29.05 -63.68
N VAL A 7 22.75 27.90 -63.80
CA VAL A 7 21.45 27.66 -63.14
C VAL A 7 21.38 26.20 -62.69
N SER A 8 22.03 25.84 -61.59
CA SER A 8 21.76 24.57 -60.88
C SER A 8 22.38 24.48 -59.48
N THR A 9 23.30 25.37 -59.11
CA THR A 9 24.12 25.21 -57.90
C THR A 9 23.50 25.75 -56.59
N LYS A 10 22.32 26.39 -56.64
CA LYS A 10 21.70 26.97 -55.42
C LYS A 10 20.86 25.96 -54.62
N THR A 11 20.17 25.03 -55.28
CA THR A 11 19.23 24.12 -54.63
C THR A 11 19.92 23.00 -53.83
N GLU A 12 21.13 22.60 -54.24
CA GLU A 12 21.88 21.51 -53.59
C GLU A 12 22.62 21.95 -52.32
N VAL A 13 22.93 23.25 -52.21
CA VAL A 13 23.62 23.84 -51.04
C VAL A 13 22.64 24.07 -49.88
N GLU A 14 21.39 24.40 -50.19
CA GLU A 14 20.35 24.72 -49.20
C GLU A 14 19.78 23.46 -48.51
N GLN A 15 19.73 22.33 -49.23
CA GLN A 15 19.28 21.05 -48.64
C GLN A 15 20.34 20.36 -47.76
N LYS A 16 21.64 20.65 -47.96
CA LYS A 16 22.72 20.03 -47.19
C LYS A 16 22.94 20.70 -45.82
N SER A 17 22.46 21.94 -45.64
CA SER A 17 22.56 22.66 -44.35
C SER A 17 21.50 22.25 -43.31
N GLU A 18 20.37 21.67 -43.72
CA GLU A 18 19.32 21.26 -42.77
C GLU A 18 19.51 19.85 -42.19
N SER A 19 20.34 19.01 -42.83
CA SER A 19 20.50 17.60 -42.46
C SER A 19 21.44 17.36 -41.26
N ASN A 20 22.26 18.34 -40.87
CA ASN A 20 23.20 18.21 -39.74
C ASN A 20 22.65 18.81 -38.44
N LYS A 21 21.38 18.55 -38.10
CA LYS A 21 20.92 18.75 -36.72
C LYS A 21 21.54 17.65 -35.87
N THR A 22 22.74 17.92 -35.33
CA THR A 22 23.36 17.07 -34.30
C THR A 22 22.33 16.86 -33.20
N LEU A 23 21.89 15.62 -33.01
CA LEU A 23 20.93 15.26 -31.98
C LEU A 23 21.52 15.68 -30.63
N LYS A 24 20.98 16.76 -30.07
CA LYS A 24 21.43 17.30 -28.78
C LYS A 24 21.13 16.23 -27.73
N LYS A 25 22.17 15.58 -27.20
CA LYS A 25 22.02 14.55 -26.17
C LYS A 25 21.23 15.13 -24.99
N SER A 26 20.13 14.46 -24.63
CA SER A 26 19.34 14.85 -23.47
C SER A 26 20.22 14.83 -22.21
N PRO A 27 20.10 15.83 -21.33
CA PRO A 27 20.88 15.87 -20.09
C PRO A 27 20.50 14.68 -19.20
N PHE A 28 21.47 14.11 -18.46
CA PHE A 28 21.24 12.95 -17.58
C PHE A 28 20.09 13.15 -16.58
N TRP A 29 19.91 14.37 -16.09
CA TRP A 29 18.82 14.77 -15.19
C TRP A 29 17.42 14.57 -15.80
N PHE A 30 17.27 14.62 -17.13
CA PHE A 30 16.01 14.34 -17.80
C PHE A 30 15.52 12.91 -17.51
N TYR A 31 16.43 11.94 -17.54
CA TYR A 31 16.08 10.54 -17.26
C TYR A 31 15.75 10.31 -15.79
N ILE A 32 16.43 11.04 -14.87
CA ILE A 32 16.09 11.01 -13.45
C ILE A 32 14.65 11.50 -13.23
N ILE A 33 14.31 12.65 -13.82
CA ILE A 33 12.96 13.22 -13.70
C ILE A 33 11.92 12.29 -14.32
N LEU A 34 12.20 11.74 -15.51
CA LEU A 34 11.33 10.79 -16.20
C LEU A 34 10.98 9.59 -15.30
N VAL A 35 11.98 9.03 -14.62
CA VAL A 35 11.79 7.90 -13.69
C VAL A 35 11.13 8.36 -12.39
N ALA A 36 11.44 9.54 -11.87
CA ALA A 36 10.92 10.03 -10.61
C ALA A 36 9.43 10.40 -10.66
N ILE A 37 8.93 10.92 -11.79
CA ILE A 37 7.53 11.35 -11.95
C ILE A 37 6.50 10.30 -11.48
N PRO A 38 6.52 9.02 -11.93
CA PRO A 38 5.54 8.04 -11.48
C PRO A 38 5.62 7.77 -9.97
N PHE A 39 6.82 7.75 -9.38
CA PHE A 39 6.95 7.54 -7.93
C PHE A 39 6.41 8.73 -7.14
N VAL A 40 6.76 9.96 -7.55
CA VAL A 40 6.24 11.18 -6.92
C VAL A 40 4.72 11.22 -7.00
N PHE A 41 4.15 10.86 -8.15
CA PHE A 41 2.70 10.77 -8.31
C PHE A 41 2.06 9.78 -7.33
N VAL A 42 2.58 8.54 -7.24
CA VAL A 42 2.06 7.52 -6.31
C VAL A 42 2.20 7.97 -4.85
N ILE A 43 3.33 8.59 -4.48
CA ILE A 43 3.57 9.09 -3.13
C ILE A 43 2.57 10.20 -2.78
N LEU A 44 2.38 11.18 -3.67
CA LEU A 44 1.42 12.26 -3.45
C LEU A 44 -0.02 11.75 -3.35
N LEU A 45 -0.37 10.78 -4.20
CA LEU A 45 -1.68 10.14 -4.17
C LEU A 45 -1.92 9.44 -2.82
N GLU A 46 -0.96 8.61 -2.38
CA GLU A 46 -1.01 7.92 -1.08
C GLU A 46 -1.09 8.91 0.10
N LEU A 47 -0.30 9.98 0.08
CA LEU A 47 -0.36 11.02 1.11
C LEU A 47 -1.72 11.70 1.17
N THR A 48 -2.31 11.97 0.01
CA THR A 48 -3.66 12.55 -0.07
C THR A 48 -4.70 11.58 0.50
N LEU A 49 -4.64 10.30 0.11
CA LEU A 49 -5.53 9.25 0.62
C LEU A 49 -5.42 9.13 2.15
N ARG A 50 -4.21 9.13 2.70
CA ARG A 50 -3.98 9.09 4.16
C ARG A 50 -4.46 10.36 4.87
N TYR A 51 -4.27 11.53 4.26
CA TYR A 51 -4.71 12.79 4.84
C TYR A 51 -6.24 12.87 4.99
N PHE A 52 -6.98 12.30 4.04
CA PHE A 52 -8.45 12.20 4.10
C PHE A 52 -8.95 10.94 4.81
N ASP A 53 -8.08 10.16 5.46
CA ASP A 53 -8.39 8.88 6.11
C ASP A 53 -9.20 7.93 5.21
N TYR A 54 -8.83 7.87 3.94
CA TYR A 54 -9.55 7.09 2.93
C TYR A 54 -9.15 5.62 2.99
N GLY A 55 -10.14 4.75 3.23
CA GLY A 55 -9.99 3.30 3.19
C GLY A 55 -10.25 2.64 4.54
N TYR A 56 -9.69 1.46 4.74
CA TYR A 56 -9.76 0.72 6.01
C TYR A 56 -8.35 0.52 6.57
N ASP A 57 -8.20 0.64 7.89
CA ASP A 57 -6.98 0.22 8.57
C ASP A 57 -6.98 -1.31 8.68
N PHE A 58 -6.00 -1.95 8.04
CA PHE A 58 -5.82 -3.41 8.07
C PHE A 58 -4.66 -3.85 8.98
N LYS A 59 -4.24 -3.02 9.94
CA LYS A 59 -3.37 -3.47 11.02
C LYS A 59 -4.04 -4.63 11.75
N TYR A 60 -3.27 -5.67 12.07
CA TYR A 60 -3.82 -6.85 12.72
C TYR A 60 -4.31 -6.57 14.14
N PHE A 61 -3.54 -5.77 14.89
CA PHE A 61 -3.84 -5.38 16.25
C PHE A 61 -4.19 -3.90 16.31
N ALA A 62 -5.35 -3.59 16.87
CA ALA A 62 -5.86 -2.24 17.06
C ALA A 62 -6.50 -2.12 18.46
N PRO A 63 -6.53 -0.92 19.06
CA PRO A 63 -7.30 -0.69 20.27
C PRO A 63 -8.79 -0.94 19.98
N ALA A 64 -9.48 -1.71 20.82
CA ALA A 64 -10.90 -2.03 20.58
C ALA A 64 -11.83 -0.83 20.79
N SER A 65 -11.44 0.11 21.63
CA SER A 65 -12.16 1.36 21.86
C SER A 65 -11.25 2.38 22.52
N GLU A 66 -11.60 3.66 22.45
CA GLU A 66 -10.92 4.73 23.18
C GLU A 66 -10.90 4.49 24.70
N TYR A 67 -11.89 3.76 25.22
CA TYR A 67 -12.02 3.41 26.63
C TYR A 67 -11.06 2.28 27.08
N HIS A 68 -10.47 1.54 26.14
CA HIS A 68 -9.52 0.45 26.39
C HIS A 68 -8.22 0.67 25.62
N SER A 69 -7.66 1.88 25.71
CA SER A 69 -6.43 2.27 25.03
C SER A 69 -5.17 1.55 25.53
N ASP A 70 -5.25 0.87 26.69
CA ASP A 70 -4.18 0.06 27.28
C ASP A 70 -4.08 -1.35 26.68
N LYS A 71 -5.03 -1.74 25.82
CA LYS A 71 -5.14 -3.10 25.27
C LYS A 71 -5.26 -3.10 23.76
N TYR A 72 -4.62 -4.08 23.15
CA TYR A 72 -4.83 -4.42 21.75
C TYR A 72 -5.74 -5.62 21.60
N PHE A 73 -6.60 -5.54 20.59
CA PHE A 73 -7.50 -6.59 20.14
C PHE A 73 -7.21 -6.89 18.68
N ALA A 74 -7.66 -8.06 18.21
CA ALA A 74 -7.70 -8.33 16.79
C ALA A 74 -8.63 -7.32 16.11
N ASN A 75 -8.17 -6.70 15.02
CA ASN A 75 -8.92 -5.69 14.30
C ASN A 75 -10.17 -6.30 13.65
N PRO A 76 -11.39 -5.82 13.99
CA PRO A 76 -12.63 -6.36 13.45
C PRO A 76 -12.81 -6.10 11.94
N ASP A 77 -12.12 -5.12 11.37
CA ASP A 77 -12.17 -4.81 9.94
C ASP A 77 -11.14 -5.58 9.11
N LEU A 78 -10.16 -6.25 9.74
CA LEU A 78 -9.15 -7.06 9.05
C LEU A 78 -9.76 -8.08 8.07
N PRO A 79 -10.85 -8.81 8.42
CA PRO A 79 -11.47 -9.76 7.50
C PRO A 79 -11.96 -9.10 6.20
N ARG A 80 -12.32 -7.81 6.19
CA ARG A 80 -12.80 -7.11 4.97
C ARG A 80 -11.76 -7.10 3.85
N LYS A 81 -10.46 -7.18 4.21
CA LYS A 81 -9.36 -7.29 3.24
C LYS A 81 -9.47 -8.51 2.34
N TYR A 82 -9.96 -9.62 2.88
CA TYR A 82 -10.03 -10.92 2.19
C TYR A 82 -11.45 -11.25 1.70
N PHE A 83 -12.46 -10.62 2.30
CA PHE A 83 -13.87 -10.98 2.15
C PHE A 83 -14.69 -9.80 1.59
N PHE A 84 -14.25 -9.25 0.45
CA PHE A 84 -14.85 -8.06 -0.16
C PHE A 84 -16.24 -8.26 -0.77
N ASN A 85 -16.66 -9.51 -1.03
CA ASN A 85 -17.91 -9.84 -1.72
C ASN A 85 -18.97 -10.50 -0.84
N ILE A 86 -18.76 -10.52 0.49
CA ILE A 86 -19.73 -11.09 1.43
C ILE A 86 -20.25 -10.01 2.38
N LYS A 87 -21.58 -9.92 2.49
CA LYS A 87 -22.26 -8.93 3.35
C LYS A 87 -21.98 -9.16 4.84
N ALA A 88 -21.75 -10.42 5.23
CA ALA A 88 -21.42 -10.80 6.59
C ALA A 88 -19.96 -11.30 6.63
N THR A 89 -19.04 -10.38 6.89
CA THR A 89 -17.63 -10.70 7.06
C THR A 89 -17.46 -11.49 8.36
N PRO A 90 -16.72 -12.62 8.38
CA PRO A 90 -16.46 -13.36 9.62
C PRO A 90 -15.85 -12.44 10.67
N SER A 91 -16.41 -12.44 11.87
CA SER A 91 -15.89 -11.62 12.97
C SER A 91 -14.69 -12.31 13.63
N VAL A 92 -13.75 -11.50 14.13
CA VAL A 92 -12.64 -11.98 14.94
C VAL A 92 -13.09 -12.21 16.38
N VAL A 93 -12.48 -13.16 17.09
CA VAL A 93 -12.73 -13.35 18.52
C VAL A 93 -12.20 -12.10 19.26
N PRO A 94 -13.01 -11.42 20.09
CA PRO A 94 -12.62 -10.18 20.77
C PRO A 94 -11.75 -10.47 22.01
N ASP A 95 -10.60 -11.10 21.79
CA ASP A 95 -9.61 -11.40 22.83
C ASP A 95 -8.52 -10.33 22.83
N GLY A 96 -8.58 -9.46 23.85
CA GLY A 96 -7.60 -8.41 24.07
C GLY A 96 -6.43 -8.82 24.96
N PHE A 97 -5.28 -8.20 24.74
CA PHE A 97 -4.08 -8.30 25.58
C PHE A 97 -3.49 -6.91 25.85
N ASP A 98 -2.85 -6.76 27.02
CA ASP A 98 -2.21 -5.50 27.42
C ASP A 98 -1.10 -5.14 26.43
N ILE A 99 -1.02 -3.88 26.00
CA ILE A 99 0.01 -3.39 25.05
C ILE A 99 1.40 -3.57 25.67
N GLU A 100 1.56 -3.10 26.91
CA GLU A 100 2.75 -3.33 27.72
C GLU A 100 2.63 -4.67 28.45
N LYS A 101 3.67 -5.50 28.33
CA LYS A 101 3.67 -6.83 28.95
C LYS A 101 4.02 -6.71 30.43
N LYS A 102 3.13 -7.15 31.32
CA LYS A 102 3.43 -7.27 32.76
C LYS A 102 4.51 -8.32 33.03
N SER A 103 5.32 -8.09 34.06
CA SER A 103 6.48 -8.94 34.40
C SER A 103 6.13 -10.40 34.69
N ASN A 104 4.93 -10.66 35.23
CA ASN A 104 4.41 -11.97 35.56
C ASN A 104 3.33 -12.48 34.57
N ALA A 105 3.25 -11.92 33.37
CA ALA A 105 2.25 -12.31 32.38
C ALA A 105 2.82 -13.19 31.26
N PHE A 106 2.03 -14.18 30.84
CA PHE A 106 2.25 -14.95 29.62
C PHE A 106 1.30 -14.46 28.52
N ARG A 107 1.80 -14.34 27.29
CA ARG A 107 0.99 -14.06 26.10
C ARG A 107 0.92 -15.32 25.25
N ILE A 108 -0.28 -15.84 25.07
CA ILE A 108 -0.54 -17.02 24.24
C ILE A 108 -1.43 -16.55 23.09
N PHE A 109 -0.96 -16.72 21.86
CA PHE A 109 -1.72 -16.40 20.65
C PHE A 109 -2.28 -17.69 20.08
N VAL A 110 -3.60 -17.79 20.01
CA VAL A 110 -4.30 -18.94 19.43
C VAL A 110 -4.74 -18.55 18.04
N LEU A 111 -4.13 -19.15 17.02
CA LEU A 111 -4.48 -18.95 15.62
C LEU A 111 -5.14 -20.23 15.10
N GLY A 112 -6.33 -20.08 14.53
CA GLY A 112 -7.10 -21.17 13.96
C GLY A 112 -8.43 -20.65 13.44
N GLU A 113 -9.25 -21.55 12.90
CA GLU A 113 -10.56 -21.23 12.32
C GLU A 113 -11.67 -21.56 13.35
N SER A 114 -12.73 -22.25 12.93
CA SER A 114 -13.94 -22.53 13.70
C SER A 114 -13.66 -23.25 15.02
N SER A 115 -12.74 -24.21 15.04
CA SER A 115 -12.37 -24.96 16.24
C SER A 115 -11.69 -24.09 17.30
N ALA A 116 -10.83 -23.14 16.87
CA ALA A 116 -10.16 -22.23 17.79
C ALA A 116 -11.13 -21.15 18.30
N ALA A 117 -12.02 -20.68 17.42
CA ALA A 117 -13.05 -19.70 17.74
C ALA A 117 -14.16 -20.25 18.66
N GLY A 118 -14.32 -21.57 18.72
CA GLY A 118 -15.37 -22.23 19.52
C GLY A 118 -16.70 -22.39 18.79
N TRP A 119 -16.74 -22.25 17.46
CA TRP A 119 -17.95 -22.41 16.66
C TRP A 119 -18.45 -23.88 16.70
N PRO A 120 -19.76 -24.16 16.82
CA PRO A 120 -20.92 -23.25 16.75
C PRO A 120 -21.38 -22.63 18.08
N TYR A 121 -20.58 -22.78 19.14
CA TYR A 121 -20.92 -22.26 20.46
C TYR A 121 -20.53 -20.78 20.58
N VAL A 122 -21.01 -20.14 21.66
CA VAL A 122 -20.73 -18.72 21.93
C VAL A 122 -19.22 -18.45 22.00
N PRO A 123 -18.72 -17.25 21.66
CA PRO A 123 -17.29 -16.91 21.70
C PRO A 123 -16.62 -17.16 23.07
N ASN A 124 -17.39 -17.22 24.16
CA ASN A 124 -16.91 -17.61 25.49
C ASN A 124 -16.42 -19.07 25.56
N ALA A 125 -16.77 -19.90 24.58
CA ALA A 125 -16.32 -21.27 24.42
C ALA A 125 -15.03 -21.39 23.58
N SER A 126 -14.42 -20.28 23.14
CA SER A 126 -13.17 -20.32 22.39
C SER A 126 -12.05 -21.01 23.18
N PHE A 127 -11.10 -21.60 22.45
CA PHE A 127 -9.97 -22.31 23.08
C PHE A 127 -9.10 -21.34 23.92
N SER A 128 -8.88 -20.13 23.40
CA SER A 128 -8.17 -19.06 24.11
C SER A 128 -8.83 -18.69 25.44
N ARG A 129 -10.17 -18.67 25.49
CA ARG A 129 -10.91 -18.36 26.72
C ARG A 129 -10.79 -19.47 27.77
N HIS A 130 -10.77 -20.72 27.33
CA HIS A 130 -10.58 -21.87 28.22
C HIS A 130 -9.19 -21.89 28.86
N ILE A 131 -8.14 -21.57 28.09
CA ILE A 131 -6.78 -21.45 28.62
C ILE A 131 -6.69 -20.30 29.63
N LYS A 132 -7.25 -19.13 29.28
CA LYS A 132 -7.23 -17.93 30.15
C LYS A 132 -7.91 -18.16 31.50
N LYS A 133 -8.90 -19.05 31.60
CA LYS A 133 -9.54 -19.39 32.88
C LYS A 133 -8.69 -20.31 33.77
N LYS A 134 -7.80 -21.09 33.17
CA LYS A 134 -6.99 -22.11 33.86
C LYS A 134 -5.62 -21.59 34.31
N THR A 135 -5.23 -20.40 33.87
CA THR A 135 -3.94 -19.75 34.19
C THR A 135 -4.21 -18.57 35.11
#